data_AF-A0A7L3J2E1-F1
#
_entry.id   AF-A0A7L3J2E1-F1
#
_cell.length_a   1.000
_cell.length_b   1.000
_cell.length_c   1.000
_cell.angle_alpha   90.00
_cell.angle_beta   90.00
_cell.angle_gamma   90.00
#
_symmetry.space_group_name_H-M   'P 1'
#
loop_
_entity.id
_entity.type
_entity.pdbx_description
1 polymer ?
#
loop_
_entity_poly.entity_id
_entity_poly.type
_entity_poly.pdbx_seq_one_letter_code
_entity_poly.pdbx_strand_id
1 'polypeptide(L)'
;QQTLHDLLKKAPLAYAAEIKELNQQHESLFSKWMLQLHLGFNIVLYGLGSKRDLLEKFRTSVLQGSVHLVVNGYFPSITVRSILNSITEEVLDHIGTFRSPLDQLEFIIKRFKEDSSLELYVLIHNLDSQMLRGERSQQILAQLSSLPSIYLIASIDHINAPLMWDQAKLSLYNWLWYETTTFSPYVEETSYENSLLVQQSGSLALSSLTHVLRSLTLNARGIFRLLAQYQLENKDNPSYPGLSFQDFYQQCREAFLVNSDLTLRAQLTEFRDHKLIRTKRGADGVEYLLIPVDDSTLTDFLEKEDEDV
;
A
#
# COMPACT_ATOMS: atom_id res chain seq x y z
N GLN A 1 -3.31 0.60 -19.86
CA GLN A 1 -1.88 0.44 -19.52
C GLN A 1 -1.09 -0.33 -20.57
N GLN A 2 -1.61 -1.44 -21.12
CA GLN A 2 -0.91 -2.22 -22.17
C GLN A 2 -0.46 -1.40 -23.38
N THR A 3 -1.29 -0.48 -23.90
CA THR A 3 -0.98 0.27 -25.13
C THR A 3 0.20 1.25 -25.03
N LEU A 4 0.41 1.92 -23.88
CA LEU A 4 1.54 2.84 -23.69
C LEU A 4 2.82 2.09 -23.32
N HIS A 5 2.71 1.02 -22.54
CA HIS A 5 3.84 0.12 -22.27
C HIS A 5 4.40 -0.52 -23.53
N ASP A 6 3.52 -0.96 -24.44
CA ASP A 6 3.93 -1.58 -25.70
C ASP A 6 4.57 -0.57 -26.66
N LEU A 7 4.28 0.73 -26.50
CA LEU A 7 4.94 1.81 -27.23
C LEU A 7 6.30 2.19 -26.62
N LEU A 8 6.40 2.28 -25.29
CA LEU A 8 7.66 2.57 -24.61
C LEU A 8 8.68 1.42 -24.73
N LYS A 9 8.23 0.16 -24.78
CA LYS A 9 9.11 -1.00 -25.04
C LYS A 9 9.82 -0.93 -26.39
N LYS A 10 9.32 -0.15 -27.35
CA LYS A 10 9.93 0.03 -28.67
C LYS A 10 11.02 1.11 -28.68
N ALA A 11 11.15 1.91 -27.61
CA ALA A 11 12.19 2.93 -27.52
C ALA A 11 13.51 2.29 -27.05
N PRO A 12 14.59 2.35 -27.85
CA PRO A 12 15.89 1.86 -27.42
C PRO A 12 16.46 2.76 -26.31
N LEU A 13 17.02 2.15 -25.27
CA LEU A 13 17.77 2.85 -24.23
C LEU A 13 19.12 3.27 -24.80
N ALA A 14 19.38 4.58 -24.87
CA ALA A 14 20.59 5.15 -25.47
C ALA A 14 21.90 4.71 -24.78
N TYR A 15 21.87 4.45 -23.46
CA TYR A 15 23.04 4.13 -22.62
C TYR A 15 22.94 2.74 -21.98
N ALA A 16 22.44 1.76 -22.73
CA ALA A 16 22.19 0.42 -22.20
C ALA A 16 23.45 -0.34 -21.76
N ALA A 17 24.61 -0.04 -22.34
CA ALA A 17 25.87 -0.71 -21.99
C ALA A 17 26.41 -0.21 -20.65
N GLU A 18 26.41 1.10 -20.46
CA GLU A 18 26.87 1.78 -19.25
C GLU A 18 25.97 1.44 -18.05
N ILE A 19 24.64 1.38 -18.26
CA ILE A 19 23.69 0.95 -17.23
C ILE A 19 23.95 -0.50 -16.80
N LYS A 20 24.32 -1.38 -17.74
CA LYS A 20 24.65 -2.78 -17.41
C LYS A 20 25.93 -2.87 -16.60
N GLU A 21 26.96 -2.10 -16.96
CA GLU A 21 28.22 -2.05 -16.20
C GLU A 21 27.99 -1.56 -14.77
N LEU A 22 27.18 -0.50 -14.60
CA LEU A 22 26.81 0.02 -13.29
C LEU A 22 26.08 -1.02 -12.42
N ASN A 23 25.14 -1.76 -13.01
CA ASN A 23 24.44 -2.84 -12.30
C ASN A 23 25.41 -3.96 -11.88
N GLN A 24 26.40 -4.32 -12.70
CA GLN A 24 27.43 -5.30 -12.33
C GLN A 24 28.30 -4.81 -11.17
N GLN A 25 28.59 -3.51 -11.10
CA GLN A 25 29.30 -2.93 -9.95
C GLN A 25 28.48 -3.08 -8.67
N HIS A 26 27.17 -2.83 -8.72
CA HIS A 26 26.28 -3.06 -7.58
C HIS A 26 26.19 -4.55 -7.20
N GLU A 27 26.15 -5.45 -8.18
CA GLU A 27 26.15 -6.91 -7.95
C GLU A 27 27.41 -7.39 -7.21
N SER A 28 28.57 -6.76 -7.44
CA SER A 28 29.81 -7.08 -6.72
C SER A 28 29.71 -6.86 -5.20
N LEU A 29 28.82 -5.95 -4.75
CA LEU A 29 28.63 -5.61 -3.35
C LEU A 29 27.75 -6.63 -2.59
N PHE A 30 27.13 -7.59 -3.28
CA PHE A 30 26.22 -8.55 -2.64
C PHE A 30 26.86 -9.35 -1.51
N SER A 31 28.13 -9.75 -1.67
CA SER A 31 28.89 -10.42 -0.62
C SER A 31 29.07 -9.55 0.63
N LYS A 32 29.30 -8.25 0.43
CA LYS A 32 29.43 -7.26 1.51
C LYS A 32 28.09 -7.05 2.21
N TRP A 33 27.00 -6.97 1.46
CA TRP A 33 25.64 -6.85 2.02
C TRP A 33 25.30 -8.05 2.88
N MET A 34 25.59 -9.27 2.39
CA MET A 34 25.37 -10.50 3.14
C MET A 34 26.12 -10.49 4.48
N LEU A 35 27.41 -10.13 4.46
CA LEU A 35 28.21 -10.03 5.68
C LEU A 35 27.63 -9.04 6.69
N GLN A 36 27.19 -7.86 6.22
CA GLN A 36 26.64 -6.82 7.09
C GLN A 36 25.29 -7.20 7.69
N LEU A 37 24.45 -7.91 6.92
CA LEU A 37 23.19 -8.45 7.41
C LEU A 37 23.42 -9.44 8.55
N HIS A 38 24.35 -10.38 8.40
CA HIS A 38 24.70 -11.35 9.45
C HIS A 38 25.25 -10.70 10.73
N LEU A 39 25.83 -9.51 10.62
CA LEU A 39 26.31 -8.73 11.76
C LEU A 39 25.18 -7.94 12.48
N GLY A 40 23.93 -8.08 12.03
CA GLY A 40 22.76 -7.46 12.65
C GLY A 40 22.45 -6.04 12.15
N PHE A 41 22.99 -5.65 10.99
CA PHE A 41 22.62 -4.39 10.33
C PHE A 41 21.54 -4.66 9.29
N ASN A 42 20.56 -3.76 9.18
CA ASN A 42 19.61 -3.79 8.08
C ASN A 42 20.08 -2.86 6.96
N ILE A 43 19.74 -3.17 5.72
CA ILE A 43 20.22 -2.42 4.55
C ILE A 43 19.07 -1.66 3.91
N VAL A 44 19.26 -0.36 3.71
CA VAL A 44 18.34 0.46 2.92
C VAL A 44 19.03 0.95 1.65
N LEU A 45 18.40 0.66 0.52
CA LEU A 45 18.84 1.03 -0.81
C LEU A 45 18.14 2.30 -1.25
N TYR A 46 18.92 3.33 -1.56
CA TYR A 46 18.44 4.59 -2.10
C TYR A 46 19.14 4.88 -3.43
N GLY A 47 18.46 5.59 -4.32
CA GLY A 47 18.99 5.91 -5.64
C GLY A 47 17.90 6.02 -6.68
N LEU A 48 18.23 6.72 -7.77
CA LEU A 48 17.36 6.92 -8.92
C LEU A 48 17.27 5.65 -9.76
N GLY A 49 16.04 5.26 -10.07
CA GLY A 49 15.72 4.08 -10.87
C GLY A 49 15.13 2.95 -10.03
N SER A 50 14.44 2.03 -10.71
CA SER A 50 13.89 0.84 -10.07
C SER A 50 15.01 -0.07 -9.57
N LYS A 51 14.94 -0.38 -8.28
CA LYS A 51 15.87 -1.30 -7.59
C LYS A 51 15.34 -2.74 -7.55
N ARG A 52 14.17 -2.98 -8.15
CA ARG A 52 13.50 -4.29 -8.16
C ARG A 52 14.36 -5.37 -8.80
N ASP A 53 14.91 -5.11 -9.98
CA ASP A 53 15.78 -6.07 -10.69
C ASP A 53 17.05 -6.39 -9.87
N LEU A 54 17.64 -5.39 -9.23
CA LEU A 54 18.83 -5.58 -8.38
C LEU A 54 18.53 -6.47 -7.16
N LEU A 55 17.41 -6.22 -6.47
CA LEU A 55 16.99 -7.03 -5.32
C LEU A 55 16.56 -8.45 -5.72
N GLU A 56 15.93 -8.62 -6.89
CA GLU A 56 15.59 -9.95 -7.42
C GLU A 56 16.84 -10.73 -7.82
N LYS A 57 17.85 -10.07 -8.38
CA LYS A 57 19.17 -10.67 -8.60
C LYS A 57 19.86 -11.04 -7.30
N PHE A 58 19.79 -10.20 -6.27
CA PHE A 58 20.32 -10.53 -4.94
C PHE A 58 19.63 -11.79 -4.38
N ARG A 59 18.30 -11.86 -4.48
CA ARG A 59 17.51 -13.02 -4.06
C ARG A 59 17.92 -14.29 -4.81
N THR A 60 17.99 -14.22 -6.14
CA THR A 60 18.30 -15.39 -6.97
C THR A 60 19.76 -15.82 -6.89
N SER A 61 20.71 -14.93 -6.58
CA SER A 61 22.14 -15.30 -6.49
C SER A 61 22.59 -15.69 -5.08
N VAL A 62 22.09 -15.02 -4.05
CA VAL A 62 22.58 -15.17 -2.67
C VAL A 62 21.61 -15.95 -1.78
N LEU A 63 20.30 -15.78 -1.95
CA LEU A 63 19.29 -16.26 -0.99
C LEU A 63 18.61 -17.59 -1.37
N GLN A 64 19.12 -18.33 -2.37
CA GLN A 64 18.47 -19.57 -2.84
C GLN A 64 18.31 -20.65 -1.75
N GLY A 65 19.22 -20.71 -0.78
CA GLY A 65 19.23 -21.71 0.29
C GLY A 65 18.62 -21.24 1.62
N SER A 66 18.13 -20.01 1.69
CA SER A 66 17.66 -19.38 2.94
C SER A 66 16.16 -19.12 2.87
N VAL A 67 15.48 -19.17 4.01
CA VAL A 67 14.07 -18.80 4.11
C VAL A 67 13.96 -17.28 3.96
N HIS A 68 13.22 -16.83 2.95
CA HIS A 68 13.10 -15.42 2.63
C HIS A 68 11.68 -15.04 2.21
N LEU A 69 11.23 -13.87 2.66
CA LEU A 69 9.94 -13.27 2.34
C LEU A 69 10.17 -12.04 1.45
N VAL A 70 9.44 -11.97 0.33
CA VAL A 70 9.46 -10.82 -0.57
C VAL A 70 8.15 -10.03 -0.41
N VAL A 71 8.27 -8.78 0.02
CA VAL A 71 7.17 -7.84 0.18
C VAL A 71 7.25 -6.80 -0.93
N ASN A 72 6.20 -6.75 -1.74
CA ASN A 72 6.05 -5.76 -2.79
C ASN A 72 5.23 -4.57 -2.27
N GLY A 73 5.90 -3.55 -1.74
CA GLY A 73 5.25 -2.38 -1.13
C GLY A 73 4.49 -1.51 -2.12
N TYR A 74 4.84 -1.52 -3.40
CA TYR A 74 4.15 -0.73 -4.43
C TYR A 74 2.74 -1.25 -4.76
N PHE A 75 2.33 -2.44 -4.29
CA PHE A 75 0.95 -2.89 -4.46
C PHE A 75 0.00 -2.12 -3.53
N PRO A 76 -1.13 -1.60 -4.05
CA PRO A 76 -2.05 -0.78 -3.27
C PRO A 76 -2.80 -1.56 -2.18
N SER A 77 -2.90 -2.89 -2.28
CA SER A 77 -3.59 -3.75 -1.32
C SER A 77 -2.69 -4.22 -0.16
N ILE A 78 -1.40 -3.87 -0.16
CA ILE A 78 -0.48 -4.35 0.87
C ILE A 78 -0.81 -3.71 2.22
N THR A 79 -0.86 -4.52 3.26
CA THR A 79 -1.02 -4.08 4.65
C THR A 79 0.03 -4.77 5.52
N VAL A 80 0.42 -4.14 6.63
CA VAL A 80 1.34 -4.77 7.58
C VAL A 80 0.76 -6.06 8.16
N ARG A 81 -0.57 -6.12 8.34
CA ARG A 81 -1.26 -7.36 8.73
C ARG A 81 -1.04 -8.49 7.73
N SER A 82 -1.09 -8.21 6.42
CA SER A 82 -0.78 -9.22 5.40
C SER A 82 0.67 -9.72 5.51
N ILE A 83 1.63 -8.84 5.79
CA ILE A 83 3.04 -9.22 5.96
C ILE A 83 3.19 -10.13 7.19
N LEU A 84 2.60 -9.74 8.32
CA LEU A 84 2.64 -10.54 9.54
C LEU A 84 1.97 -11.92 9.35
N ASN A 85 0.84 -11.96 8.65
CA ASN A 85 0.13 -13.20 8.35
C ASN A 85 0.99 -14.13 7.50
N SER A 86 1.64 -13.63 6.44
CA SER A 86 2.58 -14.42 5.65
C SER A 86 3.73 -14.97 6.50
N ILE A 87 4.27 -14.19 7.45
CA ILE A 87 5.31 -14.70 8.36
C ILE A 87 4.74 -15.79 9.28
N THR A 88 3.57 -15.60 9.88
CA THR A 88 3.01 -16.58 10.83
C THR A 88 2.54 -17.86 10.16
N GLU A 89 1.92 -17.76 8.98
CA GLU A 89 1.34 -18.89 8.27
C GLU A 89 2.40 -19.65 7.46
N GLU A 90 3.27 -18.96 6.72
CA GLU A 90 4.21 -19.60 5.79
C GLU A 90 5.58 -19.90 6.43
N VAL A 91 6.05 -19.08 7.38
CA VAL A 91 7.38 -19.25 7.99
C VAL A 91 7.30 -20.01 9.32
N LEU A 92 6.26 -19.74 10.11
CA LEU A 92 6.09 -20.35 11.45
C LEU A 92 5.09 -21.51 11.49
N ASP A 93 4.42 -21.83 10.37
CA ASP A 93 3.39 -22.86 10.24
C ASP A 93 2.28 -22.77 11.32
N HIS A 94 2.01 -21.57 11.83
CA HIS A 94 1.00 -21.36 12.87
C HIS A 94 -0.37 -21.10 12.26
N ILE A 95 -1.26 -22.08 12.40
CA ILE A 95 -2.65 -21.97 11.94
C ILE A 95 -3.48 -21.33 13.06
N GLY A 96 -3.48 -19.99 13.10
CA GLY A 96 -4.23 -19.23 14.09
C GLY A 96 -4.48 -17.79 13.65
N THR A 97 -5.67 -17.27 13.93
CA THR A 97 -6.03 -15.87 13.64
C THR A 97 -5.75 -14.99 14.86
N PHE A 98 -5.06 -13.88 14.66
CA PHE A 98 -4.81 -12.88 15.69
C PHE A 98 -5.85 -11.75 15.63
N ARG A 99 -6.20 -11.19 16.79
CA ARG A 99 -7.14 -10.04 16.87
C ARG A 99 -6.44 -8.71 16.60
N SER A 100 -5.23 -8.55 17.12
CA SER A 100 -4.42 -7.33 16.98
C SER A 100 -3.09 -7.65 16.28
N PRO A 101 -2.61 -6.78 15.37
CA PRO A 101 -1.27 -6.88 14.81
C PRO A 101 -0.15 -6.83 15.87
N LEU A 102 -0.38 -6.14 16.99
CA LEU A 102 0.60 -6.05 18.08
C LEU A 102 0.76 -7.39 18.82
N ASP A 103 -0.35 -8.08 19.08
CA ASP A 103 -0.32 -9.41 19.71
C ASP A 103 0.38 -10.43 18.81
N GLN A 104 0.14 -10.34 17.50
CA GLN A 104 0.80 -11.17 16.48
C GLN A 104 2.32 -10.90 16.46
N LEU A 105 2.71 -9.62 16.57
CA LEU A 105 4.11 -9.24 16.65
C LEU A 105 4.79 -9.79 17.91
N GLU A 106 4.16 -9.67 19.08
CA GLU A 106 4.69 -10.25 20.32
C GLU A 106 4.86 -11.76 20.23
N PHE A 107 3.91 -12.45 19.59
CA PHE A 107 3.99 -13.88 19.32
C PHE A 107 5.20 -14.23 18.43
N ILE A 108 5.39 -13.50 17.33
CA ILE A 108 6.56 -13.66 16.44
C ILE A 108 7.86 -13.44 17.22
N ILE A 109 7.96 -12.34 17.98
CA ILE A 109 9.15 -12.02 18.79
C ILE A 109 9.45 -13.16 19.78
N LYS A 110 8.43 -13.71 20.44
CA LYS A 110 8.61 -14.82 21.38
C LYS A 110 9.14 -16.07 20.68
N ARG A 111 8.57 -16.41 19.52
CA ARG A 111 8.95 -17.62 18.77
C ARG A 111 10.39 -17.56 18.25
N PHE A 112 10.80 -16.42 17.70
CA PHE A 112 12.18 -16.22 17.23
C PHE A 112 13.20 -16.14 18.38
N LYS A 113 12.78 -15.77 19.59
CA LYS A 113 13.63 -15.83 20.79
C LYS A 113 13.80 -17.25 21.33
N GLU A 114 12.78 -18.09 21.19
CA GLU A 114 12.83 -19.51 21.59
C GLU A 114 13.70 -20.32 20.62
N ASP A 115 13.54 -20.10 19.31
CA ASP A 115 14.23 -20.86 18.27
C ASP A 115 15.25 -19.99 17.54
N SER A 116 16.50 -19.98 18.02
CA SER A 116 17.61 -19.26 17.38
C SER A 116 18.09 -19.86 16.05
N SER A 117 17.58 -21.04 15.67
CA SER A 117 17.90 -21.69 14.39
C SER A 117 17.10 -21.14 13.20
N LEU A 118 16.04 -20.36 13.47
CA LEU A 118 15.20 -19.79 12.43
C LEU A 118 15.79 -18.45 11.97
N GLU A 119 16.31 -18.42 10.75
CA GLU A 119 16.77 -17.19 10.08
C GLU A 119 15.78 -16.80 9.00
N LEU A 120 15.32 -15.54 9.00
CA LEU A 120 14.37 -15.01 8.04
C LEU A 120 14.92 -13.77 7.34
N TYR A 121 15.01 -13.81 6.01
CA TYR A 121 15.37 -12.65 5.20
C TYR A 121 14.10 -11.96 4.68
N VAL A 122 13.91 -10.69 5.00
CA VAL A 122 12.77 -9.89 4.55
C VAL A 122 13.25 -8.87 3.52
N LEU A 123 12.77 -9.00 2.29
CA LEU A 123 13.05 -8.08 1.19
C LEU A 123 11.81 -7.22 0.96
N ILE A 124 11.93 -5.91 1.20
CA ILE A 124 10.83 -4.96 1.02
C ILE A 124 11.16 -4.05 -0.17
N HIS A 125 10.46 -4.24 -1.28
CA HIS A 125 10.44 -3.27 -2.37
C HIS A 125 9.54 -2.09 -1.96
N ASN A 126 10.02 -0.86 -2.10
CA ASN A 126 9.28 0.38 -1.81
C ASN A 126 8.67 0.40 -0.40
N LEU A 127 9.54 0.46 0.61
CA LEU A 127 9.15 0.60 2.01
C LEU A 127 8.39 1.93 2.28
N ASP A 128 8.58 2.90 1.40
CA ASP A 128 7.99 4.23 1.36
C ASP A 128 6.63 4.31 0.62
N SER A 129 6.03 3.17 0.31
CA SER A 129 4.69 3.08 -0.27
C SER A 129 3.61 3.69 0.64
N GLN A 130 2.55 4.23 0.05
CA GLN A 130 1.51 4.95 0.79
C GLN A 130 0.88 4.12 1.92
N MET A 131 0.73 2.81 1.74
CA MET A 131 0.14 1.92 2.76
C MET A 131 1.09 1.61 3.91
N LEU A 132 2.41 1.67 3.70
CA LEU A 132 3.42 1.39 4.72
C LEU A 132 3.93 2.65 5.42
N ARG A 133 3.57 3.86 4.96
CA ARG A 133 3.96 5.15 5.58
C ARG A 133 3.43 5.38 6.99
N GLY A 134 2.37 4.67 7.40
CA GLY A 134 1.75 4.87 8.71
C GLY A 134 2.73 4.63 9.87
N GLU A 135 2.64 5.44 10.92
CA GLU A 135 3.55 5.34 12.06
C GLU A 135 3.46 3.99 12.77
N ARG A 136 2.23 3.48 12.97
CA ARG A 136 1.97 2.14 13.54
C ARG A 136 2.63 1.04 12.71
N SER A 137 2.53 1.15 11.38
CA SER A 137 3.09 0.20 10.43
C SER A 137 4.62 0.16 10.48
N GLN A 138 5.26 1.33 10.48
CA GLN A 138 6.71 1.44 10.61
C GLN A 138 7.21 1.01 11.99
N GLN A 139 6.44 1.25 13.05
CA GLN A 139 6.78 0.79 14.39
C GLN A 139 6.82 -0.74 14.49
N ILE A 140 5.85 -1.42 13.88
CA ILE A 140 5.79 -2.90 13.83
C ILE A 140 6.99 -3.44 13.05
N LEU A 141 7.27 -2.88 11.86
CA LEU A 141 8.41 -3.30 11.03
C LEU A 141 9.76 -3.05 11.72
N ALA A 142 9.90 -1.94 12.45
CA ALA A 142 11.09 -1.63 13.24
C ALA A 142 11.31 -2.63 14.38
N GLN A 143 10.24 -3.05 15.06
CA GLN A 143 10.34 -4.06 16.11
C GLN A 143 10.71 -5.45 15.56
N LEU A 144 10.21 -5.82 14.38
CA LEU A 144 10.64 -7.03 13.68
C LEU A 144 12.12 -6.97 13.31
N SER A 145 12.59 -5.85 12.77
CA SER A 145 13.98 -5.69 12.30
C SER A 145 15.01 -5.64 13.43
N SER A 146 14.56 -5.42 14.68
CA SER A 146 15.42 -5.45 15.86
C SER A 146 15.80 -6.88 16.29
N LEU A 147 15.15 -7.91 15.74
CA LEU A 147 15.44 -9.30 16.06
C LEU A 147 16.72 -9.76 15.37
N PRO A 148 17.65 -10.44 16.06
CA PRO A 148 18.93 -10.84 15.47
C PRO A 148 18.81 -11.90 14.38
N SER A 149 17.71 -12.67 14.38
CA SER A 149 17.43 -13.72 13.40
C SER A 149 16.62 -13.23 12.19
N ILE A 150 16.21 -11.96 12.16
CA ILE A 150 15.50 -11.35 11.04
C ILE A 150 16.43 -10.35 10.36
N TYR A 151 16.66 -10.54 9.07
CA TYR A 151 17.53 -9.70 8.26
C TYR A 151 16.69 -8.93 7.25
N LEU A 152 16.74 -7.59 7.29
CA LEU A 152 15.89 -6.75 6.47
C LEU A 152 16.68 -5.97 5.42
N ILE A 153 16.22 -6.06 4.17
CA ILE A 153 16.69 -5.25 3.06
C ILE A 153 15.49 -4.50 2.48
N ALA A 154 15.57 -3.18 2.42
CA ALA A 154 14.49 -2.35 1.90
C ALA A 154 14.98 -1.42 0.79
N SER A 155 14.09 -1.05 -0.13
CA SER A 155 14.31 0.03 -1.08
C SER A 155 13.44 1.24 -0.77
N ILE A 156 13.99 2.44 -0.99
CA ILE A 156 13.27 3.71 -0.91
C ILE A 156 13.43 4.50 -2.21
N ASP A 157 12.38 5.24 -2.59
CA ASP A 157 12.35 6.05 -3.81
C ASP A 157 11.94 7.50 -3.56
N HIS A 158 11.08 7.71 -2.56
CA HIS A 158 10.54 9.00 -2.20
C HIS A 158 11.60 9.86 -1.52
N ILE A 159 11.72 11.11 -1.98
CA ILE A 159 12.71 12.09 -1.49
C ILE A 159 12.61 12.26 0.03
N ASN A 160 11.38 12.31 0.54
CA ASN A 160 11.10 12.50 1.97
C ASN A 160 10.89 11.18 2.73
N ALA A 161 11.32 10.03 2.19
CA ALA A 161 11.18 8.74 2.86
C ALA A 161 11.73 8.73 4.32
N PRO A 162 12.87 9.38 4.65
CA PRO A 162 13.37 9.37 6.02
C PRO A 162 12.46 10.05 7.05
N LEU A 163 11.48 10.87 6.63
CA LEU A 163 10.52 11.51 7.55
C LEU A 163 9.62 10.51 8.27
N MET A 164 9.53 9.27 7.78
CA MET A 164 8.74 8.21 8.43
C MET A 164 9.38 7.68 9.71
N TRP A 165 10.68 7.94 9.93
CA TRP A 165 11.44 7.36 11.03
C TRP A 165 11.85 8.44 12.02
N ASP A 166 11.47 8.25 13.27
CA ASP A 166 12.03 8.99 14.39
C ASP A 166 13.33 8.32 14.87
N GLN A 167 13.99 8.94 15.85
CA GLN A 167 15.23 8.41 16.40
C GLN A 167 15.07 7.01 17.02
N ALA A 168 13.90 6.72 17.59
CA ALA A 168 13.62 5.42 18.21
C ALA A 168 13.52 4.31 17.14
N LYS A 169 12.77 4.55 16.07
CA LYS A 169 12.62 3.64 14.92
C LYS A 169 13.96 3.46 14.22
N LEU A 170 14.74 4.52 14.00
CA LEU A 170 16.09 4.40 13.43
C LEU A 170 17.02 3.53 14.28
N SER A 171 16.93 3.63 15.62
CA SER A 171 17.71 2.78 16.51
C SER A 171 17.33 1.30 16.41
N LEU A 172 16.05 1.00 16.16
CA LEU A 172 15.55 -0.37 15.99
C LEU A 172 15.90 -0.95 14.61
N TYR A 173 15.83 -0.12 13.57
CA TYR A 173 16.19 -0.54 12.23
C TYR A 173 17.70 -0.72 12.02
N ASN A 174 18.56 -0.01 12.75
CA ASN A 174 20.02 -0.14 12.60
C ASN A 174 20.50 -0.11 11.12
N TRP A 175 20.08 0.93 10.40
CA TRP A 175 20.26 1.03 8.95
C TRP A 175 21.71 1.27 8.51
N LEU A 176 22.10 0.55 7.46
CA LEU A 176 23.20 0.89 6.58
C LEU A 176 22.68 1.33 5.21
N TRP A 177 23.11 2.52 4.81
CA TRP A 177 22.65 3.18 3.59
C TRP A 177 23.56 2.84 2.43
N TYR A 178 22.97 2.36 1.33
CA TYR A 178 23.69 2.08 0.09
C TYR A 178 23.10 2.83 -1.09
N GLU A 179 23.98 3.52 -1.81
CA GLU A 179 23.65 4.17 -3.07
C GLU A 179 23.56 3.11 -4.19
N THR A 180 22.41 3.06 -4.85
CA THR A 180 22.09 2.11 -5.93
C THR A 180 21.29 2.83 -7.02
N THR A 181 21.98 3.67 -7.79
CA THR A 181 21.41 4.49 -8.86
C THR A 181 21.38 3.70 -10.18
N THR A 182 20.31 2.94 -10.43
CA THR A 182 20.24 2.00 -11.57
C THR A 182 19.78 2.65 -12.89
N PHE A 183 19.17 3.84 -12.85
CA PHE A 183 18.51 4.51 -14.00
C PHE A 183 17.47 3.64 -14.74
N SER A 184 17.05 2.52 -14.16
CA SER A 184 16.02 1.67 -14.74
C SER A 184 14.64 2.32 -14.60
N PRO A 185 13.74 2.13 -15.58
CA PRO A 185 12.41 2.73 -15.54
C PRO A 185 11.52 2.08 -14.47
N TYR A 186 10.70 2.89 -13.81
CA TYR A 186 9.72 2.47 -12.79
C TYR A 186 8.44 1.89 -13.42
N VAL A 187 8.58 0.80 -14.18
CA VAL A 187 7.48 0.20 -14.95
C VAL A 187 6.40 -0.38 -14.04
N GLU A 188 6.80 -1.22 -13.10
CA GLU A 188 5.86 -1.94 -12.23
C GLU A 188 5.34 -1.03 -11.12
N GLU A 189 6.20 -0.17 -10.58
CA GLU A 189 5.89 0.72 -9.47
C GLU A 189 4.86 1.79 -9.89
N THR A 190 4.98 2.36 -11.09
CA THR A 190 4.02 3.36 -11.60
C THR A 190 2.74 2.75 -12.17
N SER A 191 2.68 1.41 -12.34
CA SER A 191 1.48 0.75 -12.88
C SER A 191 0.27 0.87 -11.95
N TYR A 192 0.46 1.08 -10.66
CA TYR A 192 -0.64 1.25 -9.70
C TYR A 192 -0.93 2.72 -9.38
N GLU A 193 -0.14 3.66 -9.90
CA GLU A 193 -0.35 5.08 -9.68
C GLU A 193 -1.36 5.67 -10.67
N ASN A 194 -2.11 6.66 -10.19
CA ASN A 194 -3.03 7.43 -11.02
C ASN A 194 -2.27 8.46 -11.84
N SER A 195 -2.11 8.19 -13.13
CA SER A 195 -1.54 9.17 -14.06
C SER A 195 -2.62 10.04 -14.67
N LEU A 196 -2.37 11.37 -14.74
CA LEU A 196 -3.22 12.35 -15.43
C LEU A 196 -3.51 11.98 -16.89
N LEU A 197 -2.59 11.26 -17.53
CA LEU A 197 -2.63 10.94 -18.95
C LEU A 197 -3.38 9.64 -19.27
N VAL A 198 -3.71 8.84 -18.25
CA VAL A 198 -4.32 7.51 -18.45
C VAL A 198 -5.59 7.42 -17.63
N GLN A 199 -6.74 7.44 -18.32
CA GLN A 199 -8.01 7.05 -17.71
C GLN A 199 -7.93 5.56 -17.35
N GLN A 200 -7.92 5.25 -16.05
CA GLN A 200 -8.06 3.88 -15.58
C GLN A 200 -9.46 3.37 -15.95
N SER A 201 -9.49 2.22 -16.64
CA SER A 201 -10.70 1.52 -17.07
C SER A 201 -11.11 0.45 -16.04
N GLY A 202 -11.10 0.80 -14.76
CA GLY A 202 -11.42 -0.08 -13.62
C GLY A 202 -12.03 0.69 -12.43
N SER A 203 -12.41 -0.02 -11.37
CA SER A 203 -12.85 0.57 -10.09
C SER A 203 -11.74 1.45 -9.49
N LEU A 204 -12.13 2.50 -8.77
CA LEU A 204 -11.18 3.41 -8.12
C LEU A 204 -10.33 2.64 -7.10
N ALA A 205 -9.01 2.67 -7.24
CA ALA A 205 -8.11 2.08 -6.25
C ALA A 205 -8.25 2.79 -4.88
N LEU A 206 -8.09 2.06 -3.78
CA LEU A 206 -8.16 2.59 -2.41
C LEU A 206 -7.30 3.85 -2.18
N SER A 207 -6.07 3.86 -2.72
CA SER A 207 -5.16 5.01 -2.67
C SER A 207 -5.72 6.24 -3.37
N SER A 208 -6.42 6.06 -4.50
CA SER A 208 -7.03 7.15 -5.24
C SER A 208 -8.25 7.73 -4.52
N LEU A 209 -9.09 6.87 -3.96
CA LEU A 209 -10.28 7.26 -3.23
C LEU A 209 -9.90 8.04 -1.97
N THR A 210 -8.92 7.53 -1.20
CA THR A 210 -8.37 8.26 -0.03
C THR A 210 -7.77 9.61 -0.42
N HIS A 211 -7.04 9.69 -1.54
CA HIS A 211 -6.40 10.94 -1.97
C HIS A 211 -7.43 12.01 -2.42
N VAL A 212 -8.50 11.61 -3.11
CA VAL A 212 -9.58 12.53 -3.49
C VAL A 212 -10.36 12.96 -2.26
N LEU A 213 -10.78 12.02 -1.40
CA LEU A 213 -11.59 12.33 -0.23
C LEU A 213 -10.85 13.21 0.79
N ARG A 214 -9.53 13.06 0.94
CA ARG A 214 -8.71 13.96 1.78
C ARG A 214 -8.68 15.41 1.28
N SER A 215 -8.97 15.66 0.00
CA SER A 215 -9.05 17.02 -0.56
C SER A 215 -10.43 17.66 -0.38
N LEU A 216 -11.45 16.87 0.00
CA LEU A 216 -12.81 17.34 0.20
C LEU A 216 -13.01 17.95 1.59
N THR A 217 -14.06 18.74 1.73
CA THR A 217 -14.46 19.33 3.02
C THR A 217 -14.93 18.27 4.02
N LEU A 218 -14.88 18.58 5.32
CA LEU A 218 -15.33 17.66 6.38
C LEU A 218 -16.78 17.21 6.19
N ASN A 219 -17.68 18.12 5.79
CA ASN A 219 -19.08 17.78 5.53
C ASN A 219 -19.21 16.86 4.31
N ALA A 220 -18.44 17.12 3.24
CA ALA A 220 -18.41 16.27 2.05
C ALA A 220 -17.94 14.84 2.39
N ARG A 221 -16.88 14.71 3.21
CA ARG A 221 -16.41 13.41 3.72
C ARG A 221 -17.49 12.71 4.54
N GLY A 222 -18.19 13.43 5.42
CA GLY A 222 -19.32 12.90 6.18
C GLY A 222 -20.47 12.41 5.31
N ILE A 223 -20.82 13.14 4.25
CA ILE A 223 -21.87 12.75 3.29
C ILE A 223 -21.46 11.46 2.56
N PHE A 224 -20.21 11.39 2.10
CA PHE A 224 -19.69 10.20 1.42
C PHE A 224 -19.65 8.99 2.36
N ARG A 225 -19.25 9.19 3.63
CA ARG A 225 -19.23 8.16 4.66
C ARG A 225 -20.62 7.58 4.95
N LEU A 226 -21.64 8.42 5.09
CA LEU A 226 -23.02 7.95 5.27
C LEU A 226 -23.48 7.10 4.09
N LEU A 227 -23.16 7.53 2.87
CA LEU A 227 -23.51 6.79 1.66
C LEU A 227 -22.79 5.43 1.59
N ALA A 228 -21.52 5.37 1.98
CA ALA A 228 -20.74 4.14 2.06
C ALA A 228 -21.27 3.17 3.13
N GLN A 229 -21.60 3.66 4.33
CA GLN A 229 -22.18 2.86 5.41
C GLN A 229 -23.51 2.24 4.98
N TYR A 230 -24.40 3.03 4.38
CA TYR A 230 -25.70 2.55 3.92
C TYR A 230 -25.59 1.52 2.79
N GLN A 231 -24.61 1.69 1.88
CA GLN A 231 -24.34 0.70 0.85
C GLN A 231 -23.86 -0.63 1.45
N LEU A 232 -23.00 -0.59 2.47
CA LEU A 232 -22.50 -1.79 3.15
C LEU A 232 -23.54 -2.48 4.03
N GLU A 233 -24.48 -1.75 4.63
CA GLU A 233 -25.59 -2.33 5.40
C GLU A 233 -26.58 -3.07 4.49
N ASN A 234 -26.77 -2.62 3.25
CA ASN A 234 -27.71 -3.20 2.29
C ASN A 234 -27.07 -4.19 1.30
N LYS A 235 -25.78 -4.52 1.46
CA LYS A 235 -25.03 -5.42 0.57
C LYS A 235 -25.63 -6.82 0.47
N ASP A 236 -26.29 -7.28 1.53
CA ASP A 236 -26.85 -8.64 1.62
C ASP A 236 -28.19 -8.77 0.85
N ASN A 237 -28.76 -7.66 0.37
CA ASN A 237 -30.04 -7.65 -0.33
C ASN A 237 -29.86 -7.49 -1.85
N PRO A 238 -29.90 -8.59 -2.65
CA PRO A 238 -29.68 -8.53 -4.10
C PRO A 238 -30.77 -7.78 -4.87
N SER A 239 -31.90 -7.46 -4.21
CA SER A 239 -32.99 -6.67 -4.81
C SER A 239 -32.84 -5.16 -4.56
N TYR A 240 -31.79 -4.71 -3.86
CA TYR A 240 -31.61 -3.31 -3.52
C TYR A 240 -31.09 -2.49 -4.73
N PRO A 241 -31.88 -1.53 -5.27
CA PRO A 241 -31.50 -0.79 -6.46
C PRO A 241 -30.53 0.38 -6.20
N GLY A 242 -30.28 0.72 -4.93
CA GLY A 242 -29.47 1.86 -4.49
C GLY A 242 -30.24 2.84 -3.60
N LEU A 243 -29.57 3.88 -3.09
CA LEU A 243 -30.16 4.90 -2.20
C LEU A 243 -30.97 5.92 -3.01
N SER A 244 -32.22 6.17 -2.63
CA SER A 244 -33.01 7.23 -3.25
C SER A 244 -32.48 8.61 -2.82
N PHE A 245 -32.53 9.60 -3.71
CA PHE A 245 -32.07 10.95 -3.39
C PHE A 245 -32.87 11.59 -2.23
N GLN A 246 -34.18 11.30 -2.13
CA GLN A 246 -35.04 11.87 -1.09
C GLN A 246 -34.67 11.32 0.30
N ASP A 247 -34.49 10.00 0.41
CA ASP A 247 -34.10 9.37 1.68
C ASP A 247 -32.68 9.79 2.08
N PHE A 248 -31.77 9.88 1.11
CA PHE A 248 -30.40 10.32 1.36
C PHE A 248 -30.35 11.77 1.86
N TYR A 249 -31.18 12.66 1.29
CA TYR A 249 -31.30 14.04 1.76
C TYR A 249 -31.83 14.12 3.20
N GLN A 250 -32.83 13.30 3.54
CA GLN A 250 -33.35 13.24 4.91
C GLN A 250 -32.25 12.83 5.90
N GLN A 251 -31.50 11.77 5.61
CA GLN A 251 -30.41 11.30 6.48
C GLN A 251 -29.29 12.33 6.61
N CYS A 252 -28.88 12.97 5.51
CA CYS A 252 -27.85 14.02 5.54
C CYS A 252 -28.28 15.23 6.38
N ARG A 253 -29.58 15.54 6.39
CA ARG A 253 -30.15 16.62 7.20
C ARG A 253 -30.26 16.24 8.67
N GLU A 254 -30.63 15.00 8.97
CA GLU A 254 -30.65 14.46 10.34
C GLU A 254 -29.24 14.43 10.97
N ALA A 255 -28.21 14.16 10.17
CA ALA A 255 -26.81 14.21 10.58
C ALA A 255 -26.19 15.63 10.59
N PHE A 256 -26.99 16.68 10.32
CA PHE A 256 -26.54 18.08 10.26
C PHE A 256 -25.40 18.35 9.24
N LEU A 257 -25.27 17.54 8.20
CA LEU A 257 -24.23 17.69 7.18
C LEU A 257 -24.58 18.73 6.12
N VAL A 258 -25.88 18.91 5.86
CA VAL A 258 -26.39 19.73 4.75
C VAL A 258 -27.59 20.60 5.18
N ASN A 259 -27.61 21.85 4.71
CA ASN A 259 -28.65 22.82 5.03
C ASN A 259 -29.79 22.89 3.99
N SER A 260 -29.54 22.53 2.73
CA SER A 260 -30.53 22.62 1.64
C SER A 260 -30.37 21.52 0.58
N ASP A 261 -31.43 21.26 -0.18
CA ASP A 261 -31.40 20.32 -1.31
C ASP A 261 -30.33 20.70 -2.36
N LEU A 262 -30.22 22.00 -2.66
CA LEU A 262 -29.25 22.53 -3.62
C LEU A 262 -27.80 22.27 -3.21
N THR A 263 -27.50 22.40 -1.91
CA THR A 263 -26.17 22.10 -1.38
C THR A 263 -25.82 20.61 -1.48
N LEU A 264 -26.80 19.71 -1.27
CA LEU A 264 -26.56 18.28 -1.47
C LEU A 264 -26.32 17.97 -2.96
N ARG A 265 -27.12 18.56 -3.86
CA ARG A 265 -26.93 18.39 -5.31
C ARG A 265 -25.56 18.86 -5.78
N ALA A 266 -25.08 20.00 -5.27
CA ALA A 266 -23.74 20.50 -5.58
C ALA A 266 -22.63 19.53 -5.13
N GLN A 267 -22.77 18.91 -3.95
CA GLN A 267 -21.85 17.89 -3.46
C GLN A 267 -21.91 16.60 -4.28
N LEU A 268 -23.11 16.16 -4.68
CA LEU A 268 -23.27 15.00 -5.56
C LEU A 268 -22.69 15.25 -6.96
N THR A 269 -22.77 16.48 -7.48
CA THR A 269 -22.10 16.83 -8.74
C THR A 269 -20.58 16.77 -8.61
N GLU A 270 -20.02 17.25 -7.50
CA GLU A 270 -18.58 17.15 -7.21
C GLU A 270 -18.12 15.67 -7.13
N PHE A 271 -18.87 14.82 -6.43
CA PHE A 271 -18.56 13.39 -6.37
C PHE A 271 -18.66 12.71 -7.73
N ARG A 272 -19.58 13.15 -8.58
CA ARG A 272 -19.72 12.63 -9.94
C ARG A 272 -18.57 13.06 -10.84
N ASP A 273 -18.09 14.30 -10.71
CA ASP A 273 -16.95 14.82 -11.48
C ASP A 273 -15.67 14.04 -11.14
N HIS A 274 -15.51 13.66 -9.86
CA HIS A 274 -14.44 12.78 -9.40
C HIS A 274 -14.71 11.28 -9.63
N LYS A 275 -15.84 10.92 -10.27
CA LYS A 275 -16.28 9.53 -10.53
C LYS A 275 -16.42 8.66 -9.28
N LEU A 276 -16.59 9.27 -8.10
CA LEU A 276 -16.78 8.58 -6.83
C LEU A 276 -18.17 7.94 -6.72
N ILE A 277 -19.17 8.53 -7.38
CA ILE A 277 -20.54 8.00 -7.39
C ILE A 277 -21.03 7.79 -8.81
N ARG A 278 -21.94 6.83 -8.96
CA ARG A 278 -22.72 6.61 -10.18
C ARG A 278 -24.19 6.75 -9.87
N THR A 279 -24.91 7.46 -10.74
CA THR A 279 -26.37 7.57 -10.65
C THR A 279 -27.00 6.56 -11.60
N LYS A 280 -27.88 5.70 -11.09
CA LYS A 280 -28.68 4.77 -11.89
C LYS A 280 -30.14 5.19 -11.81
N ARG A 281 -30.78 5.36 -12.96
CA ARG A 281 -32.22 5.61 -13.02
C ARG A 281 -32.95 4.27 -12.99
N GLY A 282 -33.83 4.09 -12.02
CA GLY A 282 -34.71 2.93 -11.92
C GLY A 282 -35.79 2.95 -13.01
N ALA A 283 -36.47 1.81 -13.19
CA ALA A 283 -37.62 1.70 -14.10
C ALA A 283 -38.76 2.67 -13.71
N ASP A 284 -38.85 3.00 -12.43
CA ASP A 284 -39.84 3.92 -11.85
C ASP A 284 -39.47 5.41 -12.02
N GLY A 285 -38.34 5.72 -12.67
CA GLY A 285 -37.86 7.08 -12.88
C GLY A 285 -37.11 7.69 -11.69
N VAL A 286 -37.03 6.98 -10.55
CA VAL A 286 -36.28 7.40 -9.37
C VAL A 286 -34.77 7.29 -9.62
N GLU A 287 -34.02 8.29 -9.16
CA GLU A 287 -32.56 8.33 -9.24
C GLU A 287 -31.96 7.64 -8.00
N TYR A 288 -31.19 6.57 -8.24
CA TYR A 288 -30.46 5.83 -7.23
C TYR A 288 -28.97 6.16 -7.26
N LEU A 289 -28.41 6.39 -6.07
CA LEU A 289 -26.99 6.66 -5.87
C LEU A 289 -26.28 5.37 -5.48
N LEU A 290 -25.14 5.08 -6.12
CA LEU A 290 -24.28 3.95 -5.82
C LEU A 290 -22.79 4.33 -5.94
N ILE A 291 -21.95 3.72 -5.11
CA ILE A 291 -20.49 3.83 -5.23
C ILE A 291 -19.99 2.66 -6.08
N PRO A 292 -19.30 2.90 -7.21
CA PRO A 292 -18.75 1.86 -8.06
C PRO A 292 -17.38 1.37 -7.55
N VAL A 293 -17.34 0.93 -6.29
CA VAL A 293 -16.14 0.44 -5.59
C VAL A 293 -16.50 -0.88 -4.91
N ASP A 294 -15.54 -1.81 -4.83
CA ASP A 294 -15.76 -3.13 -4.25
C ASP A 294 -16.04 -3.02 -2.74
N ASP A 295 -16.94 -3.85 -2.21
CA ASP A 295 -17.36 -3.77 -0.81
C ASP A 295 -16.21 -3.96 0.17
N SER A 296 -15.24 -4.84 -0.14
CA SER A 296 -14.04 -5.04 0.68
C SER A 296 -13.16 -3.80 0.72
N THR A 297 -13.04 -3.08 -0.39
CA THR A 297 -12.28 -1.83 -0.42
C THR A 297 -13.01 -0.69 0.28
N LEU A 298 -14.34 -0.70 0.29
CA LEU A 298 -15.14 0.26 1.08
C LEU A 298 -15.03 0.00 2.59
N THR A 299 -15.02 -1.26 3.03
CA THR A 299 -14.78 -1.59 4.45
C THR A 299 -13.40 -1.14 4.90
N ASP A 300 -12.36 -1.45 4.12
CA ASP A 300 -10.98 -1.05 4.40
C ASP A 300 -10.82 0.48 4.45
N PHE A 301 -11.59 1.20 3.62
CA PHE A 301 -11.59 2.65 3.62
C PHE A 301 -12.19 3.23 4.91
N LEU A 302 -13.35 2.72 5.33
CA LEU A 302 -14.02 3.18 6.54
C LEU A 302 -13.20 2.90 7.79
N GLU A 303 -12.58 1.72 7.88
CA GLU A 303 -11.68 1.37 9.00
C GLU A 303 -10.50 2.33 9.08
N LYS A 304 -9.90 2.72 7.95
CA LYS A 304 -8.77 3.66 7.91
C LYS A 304 -9.18 5.10 8.26
N GLU A 305 -10.34 5.57 7.82
CA GLU A 305 -10.82 6.91 8.22
C GLU A 305 -11.10 7.00 9.72
N ASP A 306 -11.54 5.91 10.34
CA ASP A 306 -11.77 5.86 11.79
C ASP A 306 -10.47 5.86 12.61
N GLU A 307 -9.33 5.50 12.01
CA GLU A 307 -8.01 5.62 12.64
C GLU A 307 -7.41 7.04 12.54
N ASP A 308 -7.85 7.84 11.56
CA ASP A 308 -7.35 9.19 11.27
C ASP A 308 -8.10 10.31 12.06
N VAL A 309 -9.16 9.97 12.82
CA VAL A 309 -9.97 10.87 13.68
C VAL A 309 -9.60 10.70 15.15
#